data_AF-A0A8J6I2G9-F1
#
_entry.id   AF-A0A8J6I2G9-F1
#
_cell.length_a   1.000
_cell.length_b   1.000
_cell.length_c   1.000
_cell.angle_alpha   90.00
_cell.angle_beta   90.00
_cell.angle_gamma   90.00
#
_symmetry.space_group_name_H-M   'P 1'
#
loop_
_entity.id
_entity.type
_entity.pdbx_description
1 polymer ?
#
loop_
_entity_poly.entity_id
_entity_poly.type
_entity_poly.pdbx_seq_one_letter_code
_entity_poly.pdbx_strand_id
1 'polypeptide(L)'
;MTVRMPLFPLGTVLYPGLLLPLHIFEERYRALVRDLTGGQTGEQPEDGAPAFGVIAIRQGREVGADGIRELHDVGCTAEIRRVEALPDGRFDLVTTGAQRFRLLKLDVDSAPYLVGEVEYLDEDSEDPEAEQAAAVLAASVAPQYLAYRDQLLSLQGQAPRVRGPLPIEPPVLSYLVAAAMVLDRQDKQDLLEAPDVAARLRAELALLRRERVMLTHLPSLPGADIAREAGSPN
;
A
#
# COMPACT_ATOMS: atom_id res chain seq x y z
N MET A 1 -8.46 8.75 -19.27
CA MET A 1 -9.67 7.94 -19.54
C MET A 1 -10.19 7.42 -18.22
N THR A 2 -11.48 7.51 -17.93
CA THR A 2 -12.04 7.07 -16.64
C THR A 2 -12.58 5.64 -16.71
N VAL A 3 -12.50 4.92 -15.59
CA VAL A 3 -12.97 3.54 -15.45
C VAL A 3 -13.77 3.40 -14.16
N ARG A 4 -14.83 2.59 -14.19
CA ARG A 4 -15.56 2.21 -12.97
C ARG A 4 -14.93 0.95 -12.38
N MET A 5 -14.55 0.98 -11.10
CA MET A 5 -13.98 -0.18 -10.42
C MET A 5 -14.53 -0.36 -9.00
N PRO A 6 -14.64 -1.60 -8.51
CA PRO A 6 -14.87 -1.86 -7.09
C PRO A 6 -13.73 -1.26 -6.25
N LEU A 7 -14.07 -0.74 -5.07
CA LEU A 7 -13.11 -0.19 -4.11
C LEU A 7 -13.09 -0.99 -2.82
N PHE A 8 -11.89 -1.15 -2.27
CA PHE A 8 -11.61 -1.77 -0.99
C PHE A 8 -10.88 -0.76 -0.08
N PRO A 9 -11.63 -0.05 0.77
CA PRO A 9 -11.04 0.86 1.74
C PRO A 9 -10.21 0.15 2.81
N LEU A 10 -9.00 0.64 3.07
CA LEU A 10 -8.11 0.15 4.13
C LEU A 10 -7.59 1.32 4.98
N GLY A 11 -7.12 1.03 6.18
CA GLY A 11 -6.40 1.98 7.05
C GLY A 11 -4.93 2.10 6.69
N THR A 12 -4.46 1.37 5.67
CA THR A 12 -3.10 1.41 5.15
C THR A 12 -3.09 1.80 3.67
N VAL A 13 -1.92 2.24 3.21
CA VAL A 13 -1.64 2.62 1.82
C VAL A 13 -1.03 1.43 1.08
N LEU A 14 -1.58 1.07 -0.08
CA LEU A 14 -0.99 0.09 -1.00
C LEU A 14 -0.14 0.82 -2.05
N TYR A 15 1.00 0.23 -2.40
CA TYR A 15 1.88 0.74 -3.45
C TYR A 15 2.01 -0.29 -4.59
N PRO A 16 2.23 0.18 -5.84
CA PRO A 16 2.59 -0.68 -6.96
C PRO A 16 3.74 -1.65 -6.66
N GLY A 17 3.62 -2.87 -7.18
CA GLY A 17 4.57 -3.97 -7.02
C GLY A 17 4.51 -4.70 -5.68
N LEU A 18 3.74 -4.22 -4.70
CA LEU A 18 3.72 -4.82 -3.37
C LEU A 18 2.61 -5.84 -3.17
N LEU A 19 2.96 -6.92 -2.47
CA LEU A 19 2.01 -7.95 -2.08
C LEU A 19 1.14 -7.46 -0.92
N LEU A 20 -0.15 -7.69 -1.05
CA LEU A 20 -1.15 -7.43 -0.03
C LEU A 20 -2.02 -8.68 0.16
N PRO A 21 -1.69 -9.52 1.17
CA PRO A 21 -2.56 -10.60 1.60
C PRO A 21 -3.80 -10.03 2.31
N LEU A 22 -4.98 -10.55 2.00
CA LEU A 22 -6.24 -10.10 2.60
C LEU A 22 -7.07 -11.28 3.07
N HIS A 23 -7.62 -11.16 4.26
CA HIS A 23 -8.65 -12.05 4.77
C HIS A 23 -10.02 -11.40 4.67
N ILE A 24 -10.89 -11.93 3.80
CA ILE A 24 -12.18 -11.37 3.45
C ILE A 24 -13.29 -12.07 4.22
N PHE A 25 -13.80 -11.36 5.25
CA PHE A 25 -14.87 -11.86 6.10
C PHE A 25 -16.19 -11.10 5.96
N GLU A 26 -16.16 -9.80 5.65
CA GLU A 26 -17.37 -8.99 5.50
C GLU A 26 -18.17 -9.38 4.25
N GLU A 27 -19.49 -9.49 4.39
CA GLU A 27 -20.38 -9.98 3.33
C GLU A 27 -20.34 -9.13 2.05
N ARG A 28 -20.22 -7.80 2.18
CA ARG A 28 -20.02 -6.89 1.05
C ARG A 28 -18.78 -7.22 0.23
N TYR A 29 -17.66 -7.55 0.88
CA TYR A 29 -16.42 -7.85 0.19
C TYR A 29 -16.36 -9.30 -0.29
N ARG A 30 -17.11 -10.21 0.34
CA ARG A 30 -17.36 -11.55 -0.22
C ARG A 30 -18.14 -11.45 -1.53
N ALA A 31 -19.08 -10.51 -1.66
CA ALA A 31 -19.75 -10.21 -2.93
C ALA A 31 -18.76 -9.67 -3.97
N LEU A 32 -17.93 -8.68 -3.60
CA LEU A 32 -16.87 -8.13 -4.48
C LEU A 32 -15.99 -9.23 -5.08
N VAL A 33 -15.47 -10.15 -4.25
CA VAL A 33 -14.61 -11.24 -4.74
C VAL A 33 -15.34 -12.12 -5.73
N ARG A 34 -16.59 -12.50 -5.43
CA ARG A 34 -17.40 -13.33 -6.33
C ARG A 34 -17.69 -12.65 -7.67
N ASP A 35 -17.98 -11.36 -7.63
CA ASP A 35 -18.26 -10.57 -8.85
C ASP A 35 -17.02 -10.45 -9.74
N LEU A 36 -15.85 -10.27 -9.14
CA LEU A 36 -14.58 -10.16 -9.88
C LEU A 36 -14.07 -11.49 -10.43
N THR A 37 -14.22 -12.59 -9.68
CA THR A 37 -13.64 -13.89 -10.06
C THR A 37 -14.65 -14.79 -10.78
N GLY A 38 -15.92 -14.39 -10.87
CA GLY A 38 -17.00 -15.27 -11.33
C GLY A 38 -17.18 -16.51 -10.45
N GLY A 39 -16.75 -16.45 -9.19
CA GLY A 39 -16.72 -17.58 -8.26
C GLY A 39 -15.54 -18.55 -8.45
N GLN A 40 -14.62 -18.27 -9.36
CA GLN A 40 -13.42 -19.08 -9.54
C GLN A 40 -12.43 -18.87 -8.38
N THR A 41 -11.72 -19.94 -8.04
CA THR A 41 -10.69 -19.97 -6.99
C THR A 41 -9.39 -20.56 -7.55
N GLY A 42 -8.29 -20.37 -6.82
CA GLY A 42 -6.95 -20.78 -7.23
C GLY A 42 -6.13 -19.61 -7.77
N GLU A 43 -5.10 -19.95 -8.54
CA GLU A 43 -4.22 -18.99 -9.21
C GLU A 43 -4.98 -18.26 -10.32
N GLN A 44 -4.79 -16.95 -10.38
CA GLN A 44 -5.35 -16.10 -11.42
C GLN A 44 -4.33 -15.90 -12.55
N PRO A 45 -4.78 -15.65 -13.79
CA PRO A 45 -3.86 -15.37 -14.89
C PRO A 45 -2.99 -14.15 -14.58
N GLU A 46 -1.76 -14.13 -15.07
CA GLU A 46 -0.89 -12.96 -14.94
C GLU A 46 -1.45 -11.78 -15.74
N ASP A 47 -1.83 -12.04 -17.00
CA ASP A 47 -2.46 -11.07 -17.89
C ASP A 47 -3.98 -11.01 -17.66
N GLY A 48 -4.49 -9.80 -17.41
CA GLY A 48 -5.92 -9.58 -17.21
C GLY A 48 -6.45 -10.14 -15.88
N ALA A 49 -5.59 -10.24 -14.86
CA ALA A 49 -5.99 -10.61 -13.50
C ALA A 49 -7.16 -9.73 -13.02
N PRO A 50 -8.19 -10.29 -12.37
CA PRO A 50 -9.25 -9.49 -11.76
C PRO A 50 -8.66 -8.51 -10.75
N ALA A 51 -9.14 -7.26 -10.76
CA ALA A 51 -8.59 -6.21 -9.91
C ALA A 51 -9.66 -5.33 -9.28
N PHE A 52 -9.32 -4.73 -8.15
CA PHE A 52 -10.10 -3.69 -7.47
C PHE A 52 -9.19 -2.57 -7.00
N GLY A 53 -9.75 -1.40 -6.69
CA GLY A 53 -8.99 -0.28 -6.15
C GLY A 53 -8.83 -0.38 -4.64
N VAL A 54 -7.60 -0.43 -4.14
CA VAL A 54 -7.32 -0.20 -2.71
C VAL A 54 -7.13 1.28 -2.48
N ILE A 55 -7.86 1.82 -1.51
CA ILE A 55 -7.87 3.25 -1.20
C ILE A 55 -7.83 3.47 0.30
N ALA A 56 -6.95 4.37 0.76
CA ALA A 56 -6.79 4.59 2.19
C ALA A 56 -7.98 5.38 2.76
N ILE A 57 -8.40 5.00 3.97
CA ILE A 57 -9.41 5.72 4.74
C ILE A 57 -8.73 6.93 5.38
N ARG A 58 -9.16 8.12 5.00
CA ARG A 58 -8.70 9.38 5.60
C ARG A 58 -9.30 9.56 6.99
N GLN A 59 -10.61 9.31 7.11
CA GLN A 59 -11.35 9.34 8.37
C GLN A 59 -12.33 8.17 8.47
N GLY A 60 -12.31 7.48 9.61
CA GLY A 60 -13.18 6.34 9.88
C GLY A 60 -12.42 5.07 10.26
N ARG A 61 -13.08 3.92 10.09
CA ARG A 61 -12.56 2.56 10.32
C ARG A 61 -12.90 1.65 9.15
N GLU A 62 -12.07 0.65 8.94
CA GLU A 62 -12.20 -0.34 7.85
C GLU A 62 -13.47 -1.18 7.96
N VAL A 63 -13.86 -1.52 9.19
CA VAL A 63 -14.94 -2.47 9.46
C VAL A 63 -16.25 -1.78 9.82
N GLY A 64 -17.35 -2.29 9.27
CA GLY A 64 -18.71 -1.87 9.56
C GLY A 64 -19.31 -0.95 8.49
N ALA A 65 -20.63 -1.05 8.33
CA ALA A 65 -21.40 -0.38 7.28
C ALA A 65 -21.19 1.15 7.25
N ASP A 66 -21.14 1.79 8.43
CA ASP A 66 -20.91 3.24 8.59
C ASP A 66 -19.47 3.58 9.00
N GLY A 67 -18.53 2.65 8.80
CA GLY A 67 -17.15 2.78 9.25
C GLY A 67 -16.38 3.86 8.50
N ILE A 68 -16.60 3.98 7.19
CA ILE A 68 -15.86 4.85 6.28
C ILE A 68 -16.58 6.20 6.20
N ARG A 69 -15.88 7.29 6.57
CA ARG A 69 -16.42 8.66 6.46
C ARG A 69 -15.79 9.44 5.33
N GLU A 70 -14.49 9.28 5.16
CA GLU A 70 -13.71 9.99 4.15
C GLU A 70 -12.60 9.07 3.63
N LEU A 71 -12.43 9.05 2.32
CA LEU A 71 -11.35 8.34 1.63
C LEU A 71 -10.30 9.37 1.17
N HIS A 72 -9.08 8.90 0.96
CA HIS A 72 -8.10 9.67 0.21
C HIS A 72 -8.46 9.71 -1.29
N ASP A 73 -7.88 10.67 -2.00
CA ASP A 73 -8.18 10.88 -3.42
C ASP A 73 -7.38 9.94 -4.34
N VAL A 74 -6.24 9.42 -3.87
CA VAL A 74 -5.39 8.50 -4.64
C VAL A 74 -5.30 7.15 -3.96
N GLY A 75 -5.45 6.09 -4.77
CA GLY A 75 -5.28 4.71 -4.36
C GLY A 75 -4.38 3.94 -5.33
N CYS A 76 -4.29 2.63 -5.11
CA CYS A 76 -3.57 1.71 -5.97
C CYS A 76 -4.45 0.50 -6.30
N THR A 77 -4.50 0.09 -7.56
CA THR A 77 -5.18 -1.14 -7.94
C THR A 77 -4.47 -2.34 -7.33
N ALA A 78 -5.26 -3.29 -6.84
CA ALA A 78 -4.80 -4.58 -6.35
C ALA A 78 -5.26 -5.66 -7.33
N GLU A 79 -4.31 -6.24 -8.06
CA GLU A 79 -4.53 -7.38 -8.93
C GLU A 79 -4.57 -8.65 -8.10
N ILE A 80 -5.64 -9.41 -8.22
CA ILE A 80 -5.82 -10.68 -7.51
C ILE A 80 -4.93 -11.72 -8.19
N ARG A 81 -3.96 -12.26 -7.46
CA ARG A 81 -3.05 -13.32 -7.93
C ARG A 81 -3.51 -14.70 -7.52
N ARG A 82 -4.10 -14.81 -6.33
CA ARG A 82 -4.64 -16.07 -5.83
C ARG A 82 -5.88 -15.83 -4.97
N VAL A 83 -6.85 -16.72 -5.10
CA VAL A 83 -8.09 -16.74 -4.32
C VAL A 83 -8.23 -18.10 -3.66
N GLU A 84 -8.44 -18.12 -2.36
CA GLU A 84 -8.72 -19.34 -1.61
C GLU A 84 -10.06 -19.18 -0.89
N ALA A 85 -11.04 -20.02 -1.23
CA ALA A 85 -12.33 -20.04 -0.56
C ALA A 85 -12.26 -20.90 0.70
N LEU A 86 -12.77 -20.35 1.80
CA LEU A 86 -12.81 -21.04 3.09
C LEU A 86 -14.18 -21.74 3.31
N PRO A 87 -14.26 -22.76 4.19
CA PRO A 87 -15.49 -23.55 4.37
C PRO A 87 -16.71 -22.77 4.87
N ASP A 88 -16.51 -21.63 5.54
CA ASP A 88 -17.56 -20.71 5.98
C ASP A 88 -17.93 -19.66 4.91
N GLY A 89 -17.34 -19.80 3.73
CA GLY A 89 -17.51 -18.96 2.56
C GLY A 89 -16.78 -17.62 2.62
N ARG A 90 -15.86 -17.42 3.58
CA ARG A 90 -14.85 -16.35 3.55
C ARG A 90 -13.81 -16.62 2.45
N PHE A 91 -12.96 -15.64 2.18
CA PHE A 91 -11.86 -15.79 1.22
C PHE A 91 -10.53 -15.33 1.81
N ASP A 92 -9.46 -16.03 1.47
CA ASP A 92 -8.10 -15.49 1.56
C ASP A 92 -7.64 -15.10 0.16
N LEU A 93 -7.12 -13.89 0.02
CA LEU A 93 -6.60 -13.36 -1.23
C LEU A 93 -5.11 -13.09 -1.10
N VAL A 94 -4.38 -13.37 -2.17
CA VAL A 94 -3.07 -12.77 -2.42
C VAL A 94 -3.23 -11.79 -3.56
N THR A 95 -2.96 -10.51 -3.29
CA THR A 95 -3.03 -9.45 -4.29
C THR A 95 -1.67 -8.77 -4.47
N THR A 96 -1.46 -8.15 -5.62
CA THR A 96 -0.28 -7.32 -5.90
C THR A 96 -0.75 -5.93 -6.32
N GLY A 97 -0.18 -4.88 -5.75
CA GLY A 97 -0.38 -3.51 -6.22
C GLY A 97 0.09 -3.37 -7.66
N ALA A 98 -0.68 -2.70 -8.52
CA ALA A 98 -0.35 -2.54 -9.93
C ALA A 98 -0.20 -1.08 -10.34
N GLN A 99 -1.29 -0.31 -10.38
CA GLN A 99 -1.27 1.05 -10.93
C GLN A 99 -1.93 2.03 -9.97
N ARG A 100 -1.40 3.25 -9.89
CA ARG A 100 -2.04 4.32 -9.13
C ARG A 100 -3.28 4.82 -9.86
N PHE A 101 -4.27 5.25 -9.09
CA PHE A 101 -5.47 5.90 -9.63
C PHE A 101 -5.90 7.05 -8.74
N ARG A 102 -6.59 8.03 -9.34
CA ARG A 102 -7.31 9.10 -8.66
C ARG A 102 -8.80 8.78 -8.67
N LEU A 103 -9.43 8.81 -7.50
CA LEU A 103 -10.88 8.73 -7.34
C LEU A 103 -11.51 10.05 -7.76
N LEU A 104 -12.41 10.00 -8.74
CA LEU A 104 -13.14 11.18 -9.24
C LEU A 104 -14.55 11.25 -8.66
N LYS A 105 -15.20 10.09 -8.51
CA LYS A 105 -16.55 10.00 -7.97
C LYS A 105 -16.78 8.67 -7.26
N LEU A 106 -17.49 8.73 -6.13
CA LEU A 106 -17.92 7.56 -5.38
C LEU A 106 -19.39 7.22 -5.71
N ASP A 107 -19.65 5.93 -5.88
CA ASP A 107 -20.97 5.32 -6.02
C ASP A 107 -21.14 4.31 -4.88
N VAL A 108 -22.13 4.56 -4.03
CA VAL A 108 -22.40 3.78 -2.81
C VAL A 108 -23.66 2.92 -2.92
N ASP A 109 -24.39 3.03 -4.03
CA ASP A 109 -25.74 2.48 -4.19
C ASP A 109 -25.80 1.34 -5.22
N SER A 110 -24.88 1.33 -6.20
CA SER A 110 -24.90 0.37 -7.31
C SER A 110 -24.49 -1.06 -6.95
N ALA A 111 -23.81 -1.24 -5.83
CA ALA A 111 -23.30 -2.53 -5.36
C ALA A 111 -23.27 -2.56 -3.82
N PRO A 112 -23.20 -3.75 -3.19
CA PRO A 112 -23.07 -3.85 -1.73
C PRO A 112 -21.72 -3.35 -1.20
N TYR A 113 -20.76 -3.09 -2.09
CA TYR A 113 -19.44 -2.51 -1.83
C TYR A 113 -19.29 -1.19 -2.57
N LEU A 114 -18.30 -0.38 -2.17
CA LEU A 114 -18.04 0.90 -2.81
C LEU A 114 -17.58 0.71 -4.25
N VAL A 115 -18.07 1.55 -5.16
CA VAL A 115 -17.62 1.62 -6.54
C VAL A 115 -17.10 3.02 -6.82
N GLY A 116 -15.94 3.13 -7.43
CA GLY A 116 -15.32 4.40 -7.81
C GLY A 116 -15.33 4.59 -9.32
N GLU A 117 -15.64 5.79 -9.77
CA GLU A 117 -15.13 6.27 -11.06
C GLU A 117 -13.73 6.84 -10.82
N VAL A 118 -12.75 6.27 -11.51
CA VAL A 118 -11.34 6.60 -11.29
C VAL A 118 -10.63 6.93 -12.60
N GLU A 119 -9.52 7.65 -12.48
CA GLU A 119 -8.57 7.90 -13.54
C GLU A 119 -7.21 7.32 -13.15
N TYR A 120 -6.59 6.55 -14.04
CA TYR A 120 -5.24 6.04 -13.81
C TYR A 120 -4.21 7.17 -13.85
N LEU A 121 -3.21 7.07 -12.98
CA LEU A 121 -2.09 8.01 -12.94
C LEU A 121 -0.87 7.34 -13.55
N ASP A 122 -0.38 7.91 -14.65
CA ASP A 122 0.84 7.45 -15.30
C ASP A 122 2.06 7.81 -14.42
N GLU A 123 3.07 6.95 -14.48
CA GLU A 123 4.34 7.14 -13.77
C GLU A 123 5.53 7.30 -14.70
N ASP A 124 5.39 6.86 -15.94
CA ASP A 124 6.45 6.95 -16.92
C ASP A 124 6.61 8.41 -17.34
N SER A 125 7.80 8.93 -17.12
CA SER A 125 8.20 10.24 -17.61
C SER A 125 8.92 10.04 -18.93
N GLU A 126 8.35 10.53 -20.02
CA GLU A 126 9.05 10.58 -21.31
C GLU A 126 10.14 11.67 -21.37
N ASP A 127 10.31 12.45 -20.29
CA ASP A 127 11.35 13.46 -20.15
C ASP A 127 12.69 12.86 -19.63
N PRO A 128 13.75 12.83 -20.46
CA PRO A 128 15.05 12.30 -20.07
C PRO A 128 15.70 13.04 -18.89
N GLU A 129 15.43 14.33 -18.70
CA GLU A 129 15.98 15.08 -17.57
C GLU A 129 15.36 14.60 -16.25
N ALA A 130 14.06 14.33 -16.26
CA ALA A 130 13.34 13.77 -15.11
C ALA A 130 13.80 12.35 -14.78
N GLU A 131 14.00 11.49 -15.78
CA GLU A 131 14.58 10.14 -15.60
C GLU A 131 15.97 10.21 -14.98
N GLN A 132 16.84 11.08 -15.50
CA GLN A 132 18.19 11.26 -14.98
C GLN A 132 18.18 11.79 -13.53
N ALA A 133 17.28 12.73 -13.22
CA ALA A 133 17.10 13.23 -11.86
C ALA A 133 16.62 12.12 -10.91
N ALA A 134 15.66 11.30 -11.33
CA ALA A 134 15.18 10.15 -10.56
C ALA A 134 16.31 9.14 -10.29
N ALA A 135 17.16 8.86 -11.28
CA ALA A 135 18.31 7.97 -11.10
C ALA A 135 19.32 8.48 -10.06
N VAL A 136 19.65 9.78 -10.10
CA VAL A 136 20.57 10.40 -9.12
C VAL A 136 19.97 10.38 -7.70
N LEU A 137 18.67 10.65 -7.60
CA LEU A 137 17.96 10.60 -6.31
C LEU A 137 17.88 9.17 -5.78
N ALA A 138 17.59 8.18 -6.62
CA ALA A 138 17.56 6.77 -6.25
C ALA A 138 18.92 6.30 -5.69
N ALA A 139 20.01 6.67 -6.35
CA ALA A 139 21.37 6.40 -5.87
C ALA A 139 21.67 7.05 -4.50
N SER A 140 20.99 8.16 -4.17
CA SER A 140 21.10 8.84 -2.87
C SER A 140 20.19 8.24 -1.79
N VAL A 141 19.00 7.76 -2.18
CA VAL A 141 18.00 7.14 -1.29
C VAL A 141 18.47 5.78 -0.81
N ALA A 142 18.94 4.92 -1.72
CA ALA A 142 19.32 3.55 -1.43
C ALA A 142 20.24 3.40 -0.19
N PRO A 143 21.41 4.08 -0.10
CA PRO A 143 22.28 3.97 1.08
C PRO A 143 21.65 4.56 2.35
N GLN A 144 20.82 5.60 2.25
CA GLN A 144 20.16 6.21 3.41
C GLN A 144 19.06 5.31 3.97
N TYR A 145 18.31 4.63 3.10
CA TYR A 145 17.34 3.63 3.50
C TYR A 145 18.00 2.42 4.15
N LEU A 146 19.12 1.92 3.60
CA LEU A 146 19.87 0.83 4.24
C LEU A 146 20.34 1.22 5.64
N ALA A 147 20.90 2.43 5.81
CA ALA A 147 21.31 2.93 7.11
C ALA A 147 20.14 3.06 8.11
N TYR A 148 18.99 3.59 7.65
CA TYR A 148 17.77 3.66 8.45
C TYR A 148 17.29 2.27 8.89
N ARG A 149 17.22 1.33 7.96
CA ARG A 149 16.78 -0.05 8.22
C ARG A 149 17.70 -0.74 9.22
N ASP A 150 19.01 -0.62 9.06
CA ASP A 150 19.97 -1.27 9.94
C ASP A 150 19.92 -0.66 11.36
N GLN A 151 19.70 0.65 11.47
CA GLN A 151 19.44 1.31 12.76
C GLN A 151 18.15 0.81 13.41
N LEU A 152 17.06 0.66 12.65
CA LEU A 152 15.79 0.14 13.14
C LEU A 152 15.92 -1.32 13.66
N LEU A 153 16.61 -2.19 12.91
CA LEU A 153 16.87 -3.56 13.33
C LEU A 153 17.71 -3.62 14.62
N SER A 154 18.73 -2.77 14.72
CA SER A 154 19.57 -2.68 15.91
C SER A 154 18.75 -2.30 17.15
N LEU A 155 17.79 -1.38 17.03
CA LEU A 155 16.89 -1.00 18.14
C LEU A 155 15.95 -2.14 18.56
N GLN A 156 15.62 -3.05 17.64
CA GLN A 156 14.85 -4.26 17.93
C GLN A 156 15.71 -5.41 18.47
N GLY A 157 17.00 -5.18 18.75
CA GLY A 157 17.94 -6.22 19.18
C GLY A 157 18.24 -7.26 18.09
N GLN A 158 17.93 -6.95 16.83
CA GLN A 158 18.17 -7.84 15.70
C GLN A 158 19.47 -7.46 14.99
N ALA A 159 20.26 -8.48 14.63
CA ALA A 159 21.43 -8.27 13.81
C ALA A 159 21.03 -7.81 12.39
N PRO A 160 21.81 -6.93 11.75
CA PRO A 160 21.63 -6.61 10.34
C PRO A 160 21.60 -7.90 9.52
N ARG A 161 20.52 -8.11 8.77
CA ARG A 161 20.42 -9.26 7.86
C ARG A 161 20.92 -8.83 6.49
N VAL A 162 21.80 -9.62 5.90
CA VAL A 162 22.12 -9.52 4.47
C VAL A 162 20.85 -9.89 3.71
N ARG A 163 20.15 -8.87 3.19
CA ARG A 163 19.07 -9.03 2.23
C ARG A 163 19.63 -8.80 0.82
N GLY A 164 18.92 -9.31 -0.18
CA GLY A 164 19.27 -9.14 -1.59
C GLY A 164 19.44 -7.66 -1.98
N PRO A 165 20.04 -7.40 -3.15
CA PRO A 165 20.23 -6.03 -3.62
C PRO A 165 18.88 -5.29 -3.69
N LEU A 166 18.91 -3.99 -3.42
CA LEU A 166 17.75 -3.15 -3.69
C LEU A 166 17.53 -3.06 -5.22
N PRO A 167 16.27 -2.87 -5.67
CA PRO A 167 15.98 -2.58 -7.07
C PRO A 167 16.80 -1.38 -7.57
N ILE A 168 17.21 -1.43 -8.84
CA ILE A 168 18.02 -0.39 -9.47
C ILE A 168 17.10 0.64 -10.13
N GLU A 169 15.93 0.20 -10.58
CA GLU A 169 14.90 1.01 -11.24
C GLU A 169 14.32 2.02 -10.24
N PRO A 170 14.46 3.34 -10.48
CA PRO A 170 13.99 4.37 -9.56
C PRO A 170 12.51 4.26 -9.14
N PRO A 171 11.54 3.96 -10.06
CA PRO A 171 10.15 3.80 -9.67
C PRO A 171 9.95 2.66 -8.67
N VAL A 172 10.55 1.49 -8.94
CA VAL A 172 10.44 0.30 -8.08
C VAL A 172 11.10 0.54 -6.72
N LEU A 173 12.29 1.15 -6.70
CA LEU A 173 12.98 1.49 -5.46
C LEU A 173 12.13 2.41 -4.58
N SER A 174 11.56 3.47 -5.16
CA SER A 174 10.77 4.44 -4.41
C SER A 174 9.56 3.79 -3.73
N TYR A 175 8.80 2.94 -4.43
CA TYR A 175 7.69 2.23 -3.79
C TYR A 175 8.10 1.26 -2.70
N LEU A 176 9.20 0.55 -2.90
CA LEU A 176 9.75 -0.32 -1.88
C LEU A 176 10.11 0.47 -0.62
N VAL A 177 10.78 1.61 -0.78
CA VAL A 177 11.20 2.47 0.33
C VAL A 177 9.98 3.06 1.04
N ALA A 178 9.04 3.65 0.30
CA ALA A 178 7.81 4.25 0.84
C ALA A 178 6.99 3.26 1.70
N ALA A 179 6.93 2.00 1.27
CA ALA A 179 6.23 0.97 2.03
C ALA A 179 7.00 0.45 3.24
N ALA A 180 8.32 0.29 3.09
CA ALA A 180 9.16 -0.31 4.12
C ALA A 180 9.51 0.65 5.27
N MET A 181 9.44 1.96 5.04
CA MET A 181 9.61 2.93 6.11
C MET A 181 8.45 2.86 7.11
N VAL A 182 8.78 2.95 8.40
CA VAL A 182 7.80 3.10 9.48
C VAL A 182 7.41 4.57 9.55
N LEU A 183 6.33 4.90 8.84
CA LEU A 183 5.77 6.23 8.72
C LEU A 183 4.31 6.22 9.16
N ASP A 184 3.80 7.38 9.56
CA ASP A 184 2.36 7.53 9.72
C ASP A 184 1.62 7.46 8.37
N ARG A 185 0.30 7.30 8.43
CA ARG A 185 -0.52 7.13 7.23
C ARG A 185 -0.44 8.34 6.30
N GLN A 186 -0.36 9.56 6.84
CA GLN A 186 -0.35 10.77 6.02
C GLN A 186 0.96 10.87 5.24
N ASP A 187 2.10 10.63 5.88
CA ASP A 187 3.40 10.59 5.20
C ASP A 187 3.42 9.51 4.11
N LYS A 188 2.84 8.33 4.37
CA LYS A 188 2.70 7.28 3.33
C LYS A 188 1.79 7.71 2.19
N GLN A 189 0.68 8.35 2.50
CA GLN A 189 -0.25 8.82 1.48
C GLN A 189 0.41 9.89 0.60
N ASP A 190 1.14 10.84 1.18
CA ASP A 190 1.84 11.89 0.46
C ASP A 190 2.89 11.29 -0.52
N LEU A 191 3.54 10.20 -0.13
CA LEU A 191 4.44 9.46 -1.03
C LEU A 191 3.71 8.77 -2.18
N LEU A 192 2.53 8.18 -1.94
CA LEU A 192 1.71 7.61 -3.01
C LEU A 192 1.21 8.70 -3.99
N GLU A 193 0.85 9.86 -3.44
CA GLU A 193 0.31 11.02 -4.17
C GLU A 193 1.37 11.88 -4.89
N ALA A 194 2.65 11.58 -4.67
CA ALA A 194 3.75 12.31 -5.30
C ALA A 194 3.55 12.38 -6.84
N PRO A 195 3.73 13.57 -7.45
CA PRO A 195 3.39 13.78 -8.86
C PRO A 195 4.26 12.97 -9.80
N ASP A 196 5.52 12.73 -9.42
CA ASP A 196 6.50 11.97 -10.20
C ASP A 196 7.47 11.23 -9.27
N VAL A 197 8.25 10.31 -9.87
CA VAL A 197 9.22 9.46 -9.17
C VAL A 197 10.30 10.30 -8.46
N ALA A 198 10.78 11.37 -9.09
CA ALA A 198 11.81 12.23 -8.50
C ALA A 198 11.27 13.00 -7.29
N ALA A 199 10.04 13.50 -7.34
CA ALA A 199 9.36 14.14 -6.23
C ALA A 199 9.19 13.17 -5.05
N ARG A 200 8.76 11.93 -5.33
CA ARG A 200 8.66 10.86 -4.33
C ARG A 200 10.01 10.58 -3.66
N LEU A 201 11.07 10.36 -4.45
CA LEU A 201 12.42 10.10 -3.93
C LEU A 201 12.99 11.29 -3.12
N ARG A 202 12.71 12.55 -3.53
CA ARG A 202 13.09 13.73 -2.74
C ARG A 202 12.38 13.77 -1.39
N ALA A 203 11.08 13.45 -1.37
CA ALA A 203 10.31 13.37 -0.13
C ALA A 203 10.83 12.24 0.78
N GLU A 204 11.12 11.07 0.22
CA GLU A 204 11.75 9.95 0.96
C GLU A 204 13.09 10.35 1.57
N LEU A 205 13.95 11.09 0.86
CA LEU A 205 15.20 11.60 1.43
C LEU A 205 14.96 12.51 2.64
N ALA A 206 13.96 13.38 2.57
CA ALA A 206 13.62 14.25 3.69
C ALA A 206 13.09 13.44 4.89
N LEU A 207 12.21 12.47 4.64
CA LEU A 207 11.64 11.60 5.66
C LEU A 207 12.70 10.68 6.28
N LEU A 208 13.58 10.06 5.49
CA LEU A 208 14.67 9.23 6.00
C LEU A 208 15.60 10.00 6.93
N ARG A 209 15.89 11.26 6.62
CA ARG A 209 16.69 12.14 7.50
C ARG A 209 15.95 12.43 8.80
N ARG A 210 14.67 12.81 8.72
CA ARG A 210 13.80 13.05 9.88
C ARG A 210 13.75 11.82 10.80
N GLU A 211 13.42 10.66 10.24
CA GLU A 211 13.22 9.43 11.01
C GLU A 211 14.52 8.93 11.63
N ARG A 212 15.66 9.03 10.94
CA ARG A 212 16.96 8.68 11.54
C ARG A 212 17.31 9.56 12.73
N VAL A 213 17.04 10.86 12.65
CA VAL A 213 17.23 11.78 13.79
C VAL A 213 16.32 11.36 14.95
N MET A 214 15.05 11.08 14.70
CA MET A 214 14.11 10.59 15.73
C MET A 214 14.60 9.30 16.39
N LEU A 215 15.03 8.31 15.60
CA LEU A 215 15.60 7.05 16.11
C LEU A 215 16.89 7.24 16.93
N THR A 216 17.58 8.37 16.78
CA THR A 216 18.77 8.69 17.58
C THR A 216 18.40 9.29 18.94
N HIS A 217 17.26 9.98 19.02
CA HIS A 217 16.78 10.66 20.23
C HIS A 217 15.75 9.86 21.04
N LEU A 218 15.30 8.71 20.52
CA LEU A 218 14.45 7.73 21.22
C LEU A 218 15.26 6.46 21.58
N PRO A 219 16.22 6.52 22.55
CA PRO A 219 16.98 5.34 22.96
C PRO A 219 16.16 4.32 23.79
N SER A 220 14.88 4.60 24.07
CA SER A 220 14.03 3.70 24.86
C SER A 220 12.56 3.92 24.51
N LEU A 221 12.05 3.13 23.57
CA LEU A 221 10.73 2.54 23.80
C LEU A 221 10.99 1.27 24.62
N PRO A 222 10.51 1.18 25.88
CA PRO A 222 10.26 -0.13 26.46
C PRO A 222 9.40 -0.87 25.44
N GLY A 223 9.75 -2.12 25.13
CA GLY A 223 8.83 -2.98 24.39
C GLY A 223 7.47 -2.79 25.04
N ALA A 224 6.51 -2.28 24.27
CA ALA A 224 5.17 -2.10 24.78
C ALA A 224 4.79 -3.47 25.31
N ASP A 225 4.69 -3.57 26.63
CA ASP A 225 3.98 -4.61 27.31
C ASP A 225 2.65 -4.69 26.57
N ILE A 226 2.60 -5.69 25.70
CA ILE A 226 1.67 -6.81 25.69
C ILE A 226 0.97 -6.94 27.06
N ALA A 227 0.26 -5.89 27.43
CA ALA A 227 -0.78 -5.92 28.43
C ALA A 227 -1.92 -6.68 27.75
N ARG A 228 -1.98 -7.95 28.12
CA ARG A 228 -3.26 -8.63 28.27
C ARG A 228 -4.29 -7.68 28.89
N GLU A 229 -5.53 -7.89 28.44
CA GLU A 229 -6.80 -7.28 28.85
C GLU A 229 -7.15 -6.02 28.03
N ALA A 230 -8.22 -5.99 27.23
CA ALA A 230 -9.50 -6.66 27.38
C ALA A 230 -10.00 -7.26 26.05
N GLY A 231 -10.68 -8.40 26.16
CA GLY A 231 -10.97 -9.29 25.04
C GLY A 231 -11.84 -8.71 23.92
N SER A 232 -11.67 -9.32 22.75
CA SER A 232 -12.77 -9.50 21.81
C SER A 232 -12.91 -11.01 21.57
N PRO A 233 -14.09 -11.60 21.75
CA PRO A 233 -14.44 -12.81 21.04
C PRO A 233 -14.63 -12.42 19.56
N ASN A 234 -14.43 -13.40 18.68
CA ASN A 234 -14.56 -13.32 17.21
C ASN A 234 -13.27 -12.93 16.48
#